data_AF-Q0IML6-F1
#
_entry.id   AF-Q0IML6-F1
#
_cell.length_a   1.000
_cell.length_b   1.000
_cell.length_c   1.000
_cell.angle_alpha   90.00
_cell.angle_beta   90.00
_cell.angle_gamma   90.00
#
_symmetry.space_group_name_H-M   'P 1'
#
loop_
_entity.id
_entity.type
_entity.pdbx_description
1 polymer ?
#
loop_
_entity_poly.entity_id
_entity_poly.type
_entity_poly.pdbx_seq_one_letter_code
_entity_poly.pdbx_strand_id
1 'polypeptide(L)' 'VIGAVGFMNHRLEIPSETDPQWTSLILSCWETDSQLRPSFQQLLERLRELQRQYNVQTQMQRNASAAAKNSSIEE' A
#
# COMPACT_ATOMS: atom_id res chain seq x y z
N VAL A 1 -11.89 -11.89 -20.81
CA VAL A 1 -11.31 -11.17 -19.66
C VAL A 1 -10.07 -10.43 -20.14
N ILE A 2 -10.22 -9.19 -20.60
CA ILE A 2 -9.10 -8.38 -21.15
C ILE A 2 -8.85 -7.14 -20.27
N GLY A 3 -9.87 -6.63 -19.58
CA GLY A 3 -9.75 -5.43 -18.72
C GLY A 3 -9.06 -5.65 -17.36
N ALA A 4 -9.08 -6.86 -16.79
CA ALA A 4 -8.57 -7.09 -15.43
C ALA A 4 -7.03 -7.23 -15.36
N VAL A 5 -6.38 -7.59 -16.46
CA VAL A 5 -4.94 -7.97 -16.47
C VAL A 5 -4.09 -7.05 -17.34
N GLY A 6 -4.72 -6.12 -18.06
CA GLY A 6 -4.05 -5.28 -19.05
C GLY A 6 -3.97 -5.93 -20.44
N PHE A 7 -3.81 -5.10 -21.47
CA PHE A 7 -3.73 -5.50 -22.87
C PHE A 7 -2.59 -4.75 -23.55
N MET A 8 -1.75 -5.42 -24.34
CA MET A 8 -0.60 -4.80 -25.04
C MET A 8 0.30 -3.93 -24.13
N ASN A 9 0.74 -4.47 -22.99
CA ASN A 9 1.50 -3.75 -21.95
C ASN A 9 0.80 -2.52 -21.37
N HIS A 10 -0.45 -2.26 -21.74
CA HIS A 10 -1.27 -1.27 -21.08
C HIS A 10 -1.76 -1.84 -19.75
N ARG A 11 -1.48 -1.10 -18.68
CA ARG A 11 -1.88 -1.41 -17.30
C ARG A 11 -2.90 -0.37 -16.84
N LEU A 12 -3.56 -0.64 -15.72
CA LEU A 12 -4.40 0.36 -15.07
C LEU A 12 -3.51 1.51 -14.58
N GLU A 13 -4.02 2.73 -14.67
CA GLU A 13 -3.39 3.89 -14.06
C GLU A 13 -3.51 3.77 -12.53
N ILE A 14 -2.40 4.00 -11.83
CA ILE A 14 -2.38 4.02 -10.36
C ILE A 14 -2.66 5.46 -9.93
N PRO A 15 -3.71 5.71 -9.10
CA PRO A 15 -4.03 7.05 -8.62
C PRO A 15 -2.84 7.69 -7.90
N SER A 16 -2.65 9.00 -8.06
CA SER A 16 -1.50 9.72 -7.52
C SER A 16 -1.51 9.84 -5.99
N GLU A 17 -2.67 9.68 -5.38
CA GLU A 17 -2.88 9.59 -3.93
C GLU A 17 -2.53 8.21 -3.34
N THR A 18 -2.20 7.22 -4.18
CA THR A 18 -1.81 5.89 -3.72
C THR A 18 -0.45 5.95 -3.02
N ASP A 19 -0.37 5.33 -1.85
CA ASP A 19 0.87 5.24 -1.09
C ASP A 19 2.03 4.74 -1.98
N PRO A 20 3.22 5.37 -1.93
CA PRO A 20 4.35 4.98 -2.77
C PRO A 20 4.76 3.51 -2.63
N GLN A 21 4.59 2.92 -1.46
CA GLN A 21 4.95 1.52 -1.23
C GLN A 21 3.92 0.57 -1.88
N TRP A 22 2.63 0.91 -1.83
CA TRP A 22 1.60 0.18 -2.58
C TRP A 22 1.86 0.28 -4.09
N THR A 23 2.16 1.48 -4.59
CA THR A 23 2.50 1.71 -6.00
C THR A 23 3.69 0.86 -6.43
N SER A 24 4.78 0.85 -5.64
CA SER A 24 5.96 0.03 -5.93
C SER A 24 5.64 -1.47 -5.99
N LEU A 25 4.79 -1.96 -5.07
CA LEU A 25 4.39 -3.36 -5.06
C LEU A 25 3.59 -3.74 -6.31
N ILE A 26 2.61 -2.93 -6.68
CA ILE A 26 1.78 -3.13 -7.87
C ILE A 26 2.65 -3.15 -9.13
N LEU A 27 3.54 -2.16 -9.28
CA LEU A 27 4.45 -2.08 -10.43
C LEU A 27 5.36 -3.32 -10.53
N SER A 28 5.89 -3.80 -9.40
CA SER A 28 6.72 -5.03 -9.40
C SER A 28 5.94 -6.27 -9.85
N CYS A 29 4.65 -6.34 -9.55
CA CYS A 29 3.79 -7.44 -10.02
C CYS A 29 3.45 -7.31 -11.51
N TRP A 30 3.45 -6.09 -12.04
CA TRP A 30 3.12 -5.76 -13.42
C TRP A 30 4.30 -5.76 -14.38
N GLU A 31 5.48 -6.15 -13.90
CA GLU A 31 6.69 -6.23 -14.71
C GLU A 31 6.48 -6.97 -16.04
N THR A 32 7.06 -6.43 -17.10
CA THR A 32 6.88 -7.01 -18.45
C THR A 32 7.60 -8.36 -18.52
N ASP A 33 8.80 -8.43 -17.96
CA ASP A 33 9.51 -9.69 -17.80
C ASP A 33 8.92 -10.49 -16.63
N SER A 34 8.42 -11.69 -16.97
CA SER A 34 7.88 -12.64 -16.00
C SER A 34 8.88 -13.05 -14.92
N GLN A 35 10.19 -13.04 -15.20
CA GLN A 35 11.23 -13.46 -14.27
C GLN A 35 11.53 -12.40 -13.19
N LEU A 36 11.22 -11.13 -13.47
CA LEU A 36 11.40 -10.03 -12.53
C LEU A 36 10.22 -9.88 -11.56
N ARG A 37 9.11 -10.57 -11.83
CA ARG A 37 7.94 -10.53 -10.96
C ARG A 37 8.24 -11.24 -9.65
N PRO A 38 7.79 -10.68 -8.51
CA PRO A 38 7.97 -11.33 -7.23
C PRO A 38 7.25 -12.66 -7.19
N SER A 39 7.86 -13.64 -6.53
CA SER A 39 7.14 -14.87 -6.16
C SER A 39 6.00 -14.53 -5.19
N PHE A 40 4.99 -15.39 -5.11
CA PHE A 40 3.90 -15.22 -4.15
C PHE A 40 4.41 -15.13 -2.69
N GLN A 41 5.50 -15.82 -2.36
CA GLN A 41 6.11 -15.72 -1.03
C GLN A 41 6.62 -14.30 -0.76
N GLN A 42 7.41 -13.74 -1.69
CA GLN A 42 7.92 -12.37 -1.58
C GLN A 42 6.79 -11.34 -1.56
N LEU A 43 5.73 -11.56 -2.35
CA LEU A 43 4.55 -10.71 -2.38
C LEU A 43 3.83 -10.72 -1.02
N LEU A 44 3.61 -11.90 -0.43
CA LEU A 44 2.95 -12.04 0.87
C LEU A 44 3.77 -11.40 2.00
N GLU A 45 5.09 -11.52 1.98
CA GLU A 45 5.96 -10.88 2.97
C GLU A 45 5.85 -9.35 2.89
N ARG A 46 5.90 -8.78 1.68
CA ARG A 46 5.72 -7.33 1.48
C ARG A 46 4.33 -6.86 1.90
N LEU A 47 3.28 -7.60 1.56
CA LEU A 47 1.90 -7.27 1.94
C LEU A 47 1.72 -7.24 3.46
N ARG A 48 2.28 -8.21 4.18
CA ARG A 48 2.21 -8.25 5.65
C ARG A 48 2.91 -7.05 6.26
N GLU A 49 4.07 -6.67 5.73
CA GLU A 49 4.80 -5.50 6.24
C GLU A 49 4.02 -4.21 6.00
N LEU A 50 3.45 -4.02 4.81
CA LEU A 50 2.59 -2.86 4.52
C LEU A 50 1.37 -2.80 5.43
N GLN A 51 0.71 -3.93 5.65
CA GLN A 51 -0.43 -4.01 6.57
C GLN A 51 -0.03 -3.65 8.00
N ARG A 52 1.14 -4.11 8.46
CA ARG A 52 1.69 -3.77 9.78
C ARG A 52 1.94 -2.26 9.88
N GLN A 53 2.59 -1.67 8.88
CA GLN A 53 2.88 -0.24 8.85
C GLN A 53 1.60 0.60 8.86
N TYR A 54 0.60 0.21 8.06
CA TYR A 54 -0.69 0.89 8.04
C TYR A 54 -1.41 0.82 9.39
N ASN A 55 -1.38 -0.34 10.06
CA ASN A 55 -1.97 -0.51 11.39
C ASN A 55 -1.26 0.37 12.43
N VAL A 56 0.07 0.43 12.41
CA VAL A 56 0.87 1.27 13.31
C VAL A 56 0.58 2.75 13.08
N GLN A 57 0.56 3.20 11.83
CA GLN A 57 0.22 4.59 11.49
C GLN A 57 -1.19 4.97 11.94
N THR A 58 -2.18 4.10 11.70
CA THR A 58 -3.56 4.30 12.15
C THR A 58 -3.66 4.40 13.68
N GLN A 59 -2.92 3.56 14.40
CA GLN A 59 -2.87 3.63 15.87
C GLN A 59 -2.21 4.93 16.35
N MET A 60 -1.09 5.35 15.75
CA MET A 60 -0.42 6.60 16.08
C MET A 60 -1.34 7.81 15.86
N GLN A 61 -2.06 7.86 14.75
CA GLN A 61 -3.04 8.93 14.47
C GLN A 61 -4.17 8.96 15.50
N ARG A 62 -4.68 7.79 15.92
CA ARG A 62 -5.69 7.69 16.98
C ARG A 62 -5.16 8.15 18.33
N ASN A 63 -3.94 7.77 18.69
CA ASN A 63 -3.34 8.17 19.95
C ASN A 63 -3.03 9.68 19.98
N ALA A 64 -2.53 10.24 18.86
CA ALA A 64 -2.27 11.67 18.74
C ALA A 64 -3.56 12.50 18.86
N SER A 65 -4.65 12.05 18.22
CA SER A 65 -5.95 12.72 18.33
C SER A 65 -6.59 12.57 19.72
N ALA A 66 -6.37 11.46 20.42
CA ALA A 66 -6.79 11.29 21.81
C ALA A 66 -6.00 12.21 22.77
N ALA A 67 -4.68 12.30 22.60
CA ALA A 67 -3.83 13.19 23.40
C ALA A 67 -4.23 14.66 23.22
N ALA A 68 -4.45 15.10 21.97
CA ALA A 68 -4.89 16.47 21.68
C ALA A 68 -6.25 16.81 22.30
N LYS A 69 -7.18 15.85 22.35
CA LYS A 69 -8.48 16.04 23.03
C LYS A 69 -8.32 16.16 24.55
N ASN A 70 -7.43 15.38 25.15
CA ASN A 70 -7.24 15.39 26.60
C ASN A 70 -6.61 16.71 27.07
N SER A 71 -5.73 17.32 26.28
CA SER A 71 -5.16 18.65 26.58
C SER A 71 -6.19 19.80 26.52
N SER A 72 -7.29 19.66 25.78
CA SER A 72 -8.34 20.69 25.70
C SER A 72 -9.39 20.59 26.82
N ILE A 73 -9.32 19.57 27.68
CA ILE A 73 -10.24 19.40 28.82
C ILE A 73 -9.62 19.98 30.11
N GLU A 74 -8.34 20.35 30.09
CA GLU A 74 -7.61 20.91 31.25
C GLU A 74 -7.49 22.44 31.26
N GLU A 75 -8.22 23.16 30.39
CA GLU A 75 -8.53 24.60 30.52
C GLU A 75 -10.00 24.80 30.95
#